data_AF-A0A6J8ATJ0-F1
#
_entry.id   AF-A0A6J8ATJ0-F1
#
_cell.length_a   1.000
_cell.length_b   1.000
_cell.length_c   1.000
_cell.angle_alpha   90.00
_cell.angle_beta   90.00
_cell.angle_gamma   90.00
#
_symmetry.space_group_name_H-M   'P 1'
#
loop_
_entity.id
_entity.type
_entity.pdbx_description
1 polymer ?
#
loop_
_entity_poly.entity_id
_entity_poly.type
_entity_poly.pdbx_seq_one_letter_code
_entity_poly.pdbx_strand_id
1 'polypeptide(L)'
;MKTNHFQSQSSPRSVTDQCKRGDIERGLEKVIVVDTPGLFDTKTVSEEIRKEITKCITVSAPGPHAIIYVLSLQTRLTKEEDDAFAEMELMFGKELYNYVILLFTGKDMIDREIDVFLAELPPFFQKVLKKCKHRVIAFNNFDKTSDEENKIQTDNLFKMIDTITSSGKRKYFCNQFIADTEKLIKNEIEKLYQKAVSDGTSKDPNVLRSALRDQIRDNILIEGNHFKILWRYVSNFFQRNCSIL
;
A
#
# COMPACT_ATOMS: atom_id res chain seq x y z
N MET A 1 19.85 11.47 -4.05
CA MET A 1 19.47 11.45 -5.48
C MET A 1 18.00 11.09 -5.55
N LYS A 2 17.16 11.90 -6.23
CA LYS A 2 15.79 11.52 -6.56
C LYS A 2 15.86 10.38 -7.60
N THR A 3 15.18 9.26 -7.34
CA THR A 3 15.10 8.14 -8.27
C THR A 3 13.65 7.93 -8.68
N ASN A 4 13.39 7.95 -9.99
CA ASN A 4 12.04 7.74 -10.53
C ASN A 4 11.75 6.24 -10.58
N HIS A 5 11.40 5.65 -9.43
CA HIS A 5 11.05 4.23 -9.32
C HIS A 5 9.66 3.92 -9.89
N PHE A 6 8.76 4.89 -9.86
CA PHE A 6 7.40 4.76 -10.37
C PHE A 6 7.18 5.74 -11.50
N GLN A 7 6.46 5.30 -12.53
CA GLN A 7 6.13 6.15 -13.67
C GLN A 7 5.05 7.12 -13.23
N SER A 8 5.35 8.42 -13.33
CA SER A 8 4.39 9.49 -13.06
C SER A 8 4.22 10.31 -14.32
N GLN A 9 2.97 10.51 -14.76
CA GLN A 9 2.62 11.35 -15.89
C GLN A 9 1.26 12.00 -15.63
N SER A 10 1.12 13.28 -15.98
CA SER A 10 -0.20 13.90 -16.03
C SER A 10 -1.01 13.24 -17.16
N SER A 11 -2.00 12.45 -16.78
CA SER A 11 -2.81 11.64 -17.70
C SER A 11 -4.27 11.63 -17.23
N PRO A 12 -5.25 11.69 -18.15
CA PRO A 12 -6.66 11.52 -17.81
C PRO A 12 -7.03 10.06 -17.51
N ARG A 13 -6.08 9.12 -17.64
CA ARG A 13 -6.21 7.70 -17.29
C ARG A 13 -5.12 7.30 -16.30
N SER A 14 -5.38 6.26 -15.51
CA SER A 14 -4.35 5.64 -14.66
C SER A 14 -3.09 5.37 -15.46
N VAL A 15 -1.94 5.79 -14.94
CA VAL A 15 -0.60 5.55 -15.54
C VAL A 15 -0.03 4.23 -15.06
N THR A 16 -0.46 3.79 -13.87
CA THR A 16 -0.11 2.50 -13.29
C THR A 16 -1.27 1.54 -13.57
N ASP A 17 -1.03 0.54 -14.41
CA ASP A 17 -1.99 -0.52 -14.73
C ASP A 17 -1.74 -1.81 -13.94
N GLN A 18 -0.60 -1.89 -13.24
CA GLN A 18 -0.15 -3.06 -12.48
C GLN A 18 0.61 -2.64 -11.22
N CYS A 19 0.49 -3.41 -10.15
CA CYS A 19 1.25 -3.21 -8.93
C CYS A 19 2.76 -3.17 -9.23
N LYS A 20 3.44 -2.19 -8.66
CA LYS A 20 4.90 -2.03 -8.75
C LYS A 20 5.48 -1.95 -7.36
N ARG A 21 6.71 -2.44 -7.20
CA ARG A 21 7.45 -2.39 -5.94
C ARG A 21 8.73 -1.58 -6.13
N GLY A 22 8.96 -0.64 -5.22
CA GLY A 22 10.20 0.11 -5.10
C GLY A 22 10.80 -0.08 -3.71
N ASP A 23 12.10 -0.36 -3.67
CA ASP A 23 12.83 -0.59 -2.43
C ASP A 23 13.95 0.47 -2.31
N ILE A 24 14.12 1.03 -1.13
CA ILE A 24 15.22 1.96 -0.83
C ILE A 24 15.73 1.75 0.61
N GLU A 25 17.03 1.92 0.82
CA GLU A 25 17.61 1.94 2.15
C GLU A 25 17.54 3.36 2.74
N ARG A 26 17.05 3.46 3.97
CA ARG A 26 17.01 4.69 4.77
C ARG A 26 17.74 4.42 6.08
N GLY A 27 19.03 4.75 6.13
CA GLY A 27 19.87 4.38 7.27
C GLY A 27 20.05 2.87 7.35
N LEU A 28 19.62 2.27 8.47
CA LEU A 28 19.65 0.81 8.67
C LEU A 28 18.34 0.12 8.28
N GLU A 29 17.33 0.88 7.84
CA GLU A 29 16.00 0.36 7.53
C GLU A 29 15.80 0.24 6.01
N LYS A 30 15.17 -0.87 5.59
CA LYS A 30 14.71 -1.05 4.22
C LYS A 30 13.27 -0.56 4.10
N VAL A 31 13.05 0.49 3.32
CA VAL A 31 11.73 1.00 2.98
C VAL A 31 11.26 0.33 1.69
N ILE A 32 10.04 -0.23 1.73
CA ILE A 32 9.38 -0.84 0.58
C ILE A 32 8.11 -0.06 0.31
N VAL A 33 7.98 0.48 -0.89
CA VAL A 33 6.78 1.13 -1.39
C VAL A 33 6.15 0.23 -2.44
N VAL A 34 4.87 -0.08 -2.27
CA VAL A 34 4.08 -0.80 -3.27
C VAL A 34 3.12 0.21 -3.88
N ASP A 35 3.37 0.57 -5.12
CA ASP A 35 2.47 1.39 -5.92
C ASP A 35 1.37 0.49 -6.50
N THR A 36 0.13 0.95 -6.42
CA THR A 36 -1.04 0.19 -6.85
C THR A 36 -1.74 0.92 -7.99
N PRO A 37 -2.34 0.20 -8.96
CA PRO A 37 -3.29 0.82 -9.88
C PRO A 37 -4.46 1.43 -9.10
N GLY A 38 -5.34 2.17 -9.77
CA GLY A 38 -6.59 2.70 -9.20
C GLY A 38 -7.55 1.59 -8.74
N LEU A 39 -7.24 0.94 -7.62
CA LEU A 39 -7.91 -0.28 -7.16
C LEU A 39 -9.37 -0.04 -6.74
N PHE A 40 -9.72 1.19 -6.41
CA PHE A 40 -11.02 1.56 -5.81
C PHE A 40 -11.70 2.70 -6.56
N ASP A 41 -11.29 2.98 -7.81
CA ASP A 41 -11.80 4.11 -8.60
C ASP A 41 -13.06 3.75 -9.41
N THR A 42 -13.53 2.49 -9.35
CA THR A 42 -14.65 1.99 -10.16
C THR A 42 -15.69 1.28 -9.30
N LYS A 43 -16.97 1.38 -9.68
CA LYS A 43 -18.12 0.84 -8.94
C LYS A 43 -18.19 -0.69 -8.85
N THR A 44 -17.30 -1.40 -9.56
CA THR A 44 -17.27 -2.86 -9.59
C THR A 44 -15.84 -3.36 -9.65
N VAL A 45 -15.42 -4.12 -8.65
CA VAL A 45 -14.10 -4.76 -8.61
C VAL A 45 -14.05 -5.88 -9.66
N SER A 46 -13.46 -5.59 -10.83
CA SER A 46 -13.25 -6.59 -11.89
C SER A 46 -12.27 -7.69 -11.45
N GLU A 47 -12.17 -8.78 -12.21
CA GLU A 47 -11.19 -9.84 -11.92
C GLU A 47 -9.76 -9.29 -11.93
N GLU A 48 -9.46 -8.36 -12.84
CA GLU A 48 -8.17 -7.67 -12.94
C GLU A 48 -7.88 -6.88 -11.66
N ILE A 49 -8.85 -6.10 -11.16
CA ILE A 49 -8.68 -5.35 -9.91
C ILE A 49 -8.45 -6.30 -8.73
N ARG A 50 -9.16 -7.44 -8.67
CA ARG A 50 -8.92 -8.47 -7.63
C ARG A 50 -7.52 -9.06 -7.72
N LYS A 51 -6.98 -9.28 -8.93
CA LYS A 51 -5.60 -9.74 -9.12
C LYS A 51 -4.61 -8.71 -8.60
N GLU A 52 -4.81 -7.43 -8.89
CA GLU A 52 -3.94 -6.36 -8.41
C GLU A 52 -4.01 -6.17 -6.88
N ILE A 53 -5.21 -6.24 -6.29
CA ILE A 53 -5.38 -6.32 -4.83
C ILE A 53 -4.58 -7.50 -4.26
N THR A 54 -4.65 -8.67 -4.90
CA THR A 54 -3.93 -9.88 -4.47
C THR A 54 -2.41 -9.67 -4.53
N LYS A 55 -1.90 -9.08 -5.62
CA LYS A 55 -0.48 -8.75 -5.77
C LYS A 55 -0.05 -7.79 -4.67
N CYS A 56 -0.77 -6.69 -4.48
CA CYS A 56 -0.48 -5.69 -3.44
C CYS A 56 -0.36 -6.36 -2.07
N ILE A 57 -1.36 -7.13 -1.66
CA ILE A 57 -1.40 -7.74 -0.32
C ILE A 57 -0.27 -8.75 -0.13
N THR A 58 -0.02 -9.57 -1.14
CA THR A 58 1.02 -10.60 -1.08
C THR A 58 2.41 -9.96 -1.01
N VAL A 59 2.65 -8.90 -1.77
CA VAL A 59 3.93 -8.17 -1.74
C VAL A 59 4.10 -7.44 -0.41
N SER A 60 3.03 -6.87 0.13
CA SER A 60 3.03 -6.17 1.42
C SER A 60 3.03 -7.10 2.65
N ALA A 61 2.81 -8.41 2.51
CA ALA A 61 2.81 -9.35 3.63
C ALA A 61 4.14 -9.28 4.42
N PRO A 62 4.16 -9.32 5.77
CA PRO A 62 3.06 -9.70 6.67
C PRO A 62 2.00 -8.60 6.89
N GLY A 63 2.16 -7.45 6.25
CA GLY A 63 1.24 -6.33 6.29
C GLY A 63 1.96 -5.00 6.09
N PRO A 64 1.29 -3.97 5.55
CA PRO A 64 1.86 -2.64 5.44
C PRO A 64 1.97 -1.95 6.81
N HIS A 65 3.05 -1.21 7.05
CA HIS A 65 3.21 -0.37 8.25
C HIS A 65 2.27 0.85 8.22
N ALA A 66 2.01 1.38 7.04
CA ALA A 66 1.04 2.41 6.78
C ALA A 66 0.45 2.23 5.37
N ILE A 67 -0.78 2.67 5.19
CA ILE A 67 -1.49 2.70 3.91
C ILE A 67 -1.64 4.17 3.54
N ILE A 68 -1.06 4.57 2.41
CA ILE A 68 -1.13 5.96 1.94
C ILE A 68 -2.26 6.07 0.94
N TYR A 69 -3.33 6.78 1.30
CA TYR A 69 -4.43 7.07 0.38
C TYR A 69 -4.19 8.43 -0.25
N VAL A 70 -3.91 8.45 -1.55
CA VAL A 70 -3.49 9.65 -2.28
C VAL A 70 -4.71 10.38 -2.86
N LEU A 71 -4.78 11.68 -2.61
CA LEU A 71 -5.82 12.60 -3.07
C LEU A 71 -5.14 13.78 -3.75
N SER A 72 -5.86 14.47 -4.63
CA SER A 72 -5.38 15.72 -5.24
C SER A 72 -6.15 16.91 -4.68
N LEU A 73 -5.44 17.99 -4.33
CA LEU A 73 -6.05 19.27 -3.95
C LEU A 73 -6.71 19.98 -5.13
N GLN A 74 -6.38 19.58 -6.36
CA GLN A 74 -6.93 20.15 -7.58
C GLN A 74 -8.27 19.50 -7.97
N THR A 75 -8.55 18.30 -7.48
CA THR A 75 -9.76 17.55 -7.83
C THR A 75 -10.83 17.72 -6.76
N ARG A 76 -12.09 17.78 -7.19
CA ARG A 76 -13.21 17.75 -6.24
C ARG A 76 -13.27 16.37 -5.61
N LEU A 77 -13.39 16.33 -4.29
CA LEU A 77 -13.78 15.12 -3.57
C LEU A 77 -15.28 14.91 -3.79
N THR A 78 -15.62 13.79 -4.38
CA THR A 78 -16.98 13.41 -4.73
C THR A 78 -17.44 12.23 -3.86
N LYS A 79 -18.64 11.72 -4.14
CA LYS A 79 -19.18 10.60 -3.35
C LYS A 79 -18.44 9.30 -3.67
N GLU A 80 -17.82 9.22 -4.83
CA GLU A 80 -16.97 8.14 -5.28
C GLU A 80 -15.86 7.84 -4.26
N GLU A 81 -15.27 8.85 -3.60
CA GLU A 81 -14.32 8.59 -2.51
C GLU A 81 -14.99 7.94 -1.28
N ASP A 82 -16.21 8.33 -0.92
CA ASP A 82 -16.96 7.70 0.19
C ASP A 82 -17.22 6.21 -0.10
N ASP A 83 -17.62 5.91 -1.33
CA ASP A 83 -17.85 4.54 -1.80
C ASP A 83 -16.53 3.74 -1.78
N ALA A 84 -15.42 4.31 -2.26
CA ALA A 84 -14.09 3.68 -2.20
C ALA A 84 -13.64 3.38 -0.75
N PHE A 85 -13.86 4.30 0.19
CA PHE A 85 -13.56 4.06 1.60
C PHE A 85 -14.46 2.98 2.21
N ALA A 86 -15.71 2.89 1.79
CA ALA A 86 -16.63 1.84 2.23
C ALA A 86 -16.22 0.46 1.70
N GLU A 87 -15.80 0.37 0.43
CA GLU A 87 -15.28 -0.87 -0.16
C GLU A 87 -14.00 -1.35 0.54
N MET A 88 -13.05 -0.44 0.79
CA MET A 88 -11.86 -0.75 1.56
C MET A 88 -12.22 -1.25 2.97
N GLU A 89 -13.18 -0.61 3.64
CA GLU A 89 -13.66 -1.06 4.96
C GLU A 89 -14.31 -2.45 4.90
N LEU A 90 -15.07 -2.74 3.85
CA LEU A 90 -15.69 -4.06 3.65
C LEU A 90 -14.63 -5.15 3.45
N MET A 91 -13.60 -4.89 2.66
CA MET A 91 -12.56 -5.85 2.35
C MET A 91 -11.55 -6.05 3.48
N PHE A 92 -11.12 -4.96 4.10
CA PHE A 92 -10.01 -4.96 5.05
C PHE A 92 -10.46 -4.85 6.51
N GLY A 93 -11.72 -4.49 6.74
CA GLY A 93 -12.29 -4.24 8.05
C GLY A 93 -11.97 -2.84 8.58
N LYS A 94 -12.69 -2.42 9.62
CA LYS A 94 -12.54 -1.10 10.26
C LYS A 94 -11.16 -0.83 10.84
N GLU A 95 -10.38 -1.88 11.14
CA GLU A 95 -9.04 -1.73 11.68
C GLU A 95 -8.05 -1.10 10.69
N LEU A 96 -8.33 -1.18 9.38
CA LEU A 96 -7.51 -0.55 8.32
C LEU A 96 -7.28 0.93 8.62
N TYR A 97 -8.30 1.63 9.11
CA TYR A 97 -8.22 3.07 9.31
C TYR A 97 -7.15 3.46 10.31
N ASN A 98 -6.75 2.58 11.25
CA ASN A 98 -5.65 2.84 12.18
C ASN A 98 -4.28 2.99 11.49
N TYR A 99 -4.16 2.50 10.25
CA TYR A 99 -2.94 2.48 9.46
C TYR A 99 -2.99 3.41 8.24
N VAL A 100 -4.16 4.02 7.96
CA VAL A 100 -4.31 4.96 6.84
C VAL A 100 -3.75 6.33 7.18
N ILE A 101 -2.98 6.89 6.26
CA ILE A 101 -2.59 8.30 6.17
C ILE A 101 -3.20 8.85 4.88
N LEU A 102 -3.90 9.98 4.97
CA LEU A 102 -4.44 10.69 3.80
C LEU A 102 -3.36 11.64 3.28
N LEU A 103 -2.89 11.41 2.06
CA LEU A 103 -1.86 12.24 1.42
C LEU A 103 -2.50 13.08 0.32
N PHE A 104 -2.47 14.40 0.49
CA PHE A 104 -2.92 15.36 -0.52
C PHE A 104 -1.76 15.80 -1.39
N THR A 105 -1.92 15.73 -2.71
CA THR A 105 -0.95 16.21 -3.69
C THR A 105 -1.37 17.58 -4.23
N GLY A 106 -0.41 18.32 -4.79
CA GLY A 106 -0.65 19.69 -5.28
C GLY A 106 -0.66 20.72 -4.16
N LYS A 107 0.15 20.52 -3.11
CA LYS A 107 0.30 21.46 -1.97
C LYS A 107 0.67 22.88 -2.44
N ASP A 108 1.45 22.97 -3.51
CA ASP A 108 1.89 24.20 -4.18
C ASP A 108 0.76 24.94 -4.93
N MET A 109 -0.42 24.33 -5.02
CA MET A 109 -1.56 24.86 -5.79
C MET A 109 -2.59 25.56 -4.91
N ILE A 110 -2.38 25.58 -3.59
CA ILE A 110 -3.25 26.27 -2.64
C ILE A 110 -2.46 27.38 -1.94
N ASP A 111 -2.98 28.61 -1.97
CA ASP A 111 -2.39 29.77 -1.27
C ASP A 111 -2.82 29.83 0.20
N ARG A 112 -3.07 28.68 0.82
CA ARG A 112 -3.57 28.58 2.20
C ARG A 112 -3.08 27.32 2.89
N GLU A 113 -3.13 27.33 4.23
CA GLU A 113 -2.80 26.15 5.01
C GLU A 113 -3.77 25.00 4.74
N ILE A 114 -3.24 23.77 4.77
CA ILE A 114 -4.01 22.56 4.53
C ILE A 114 -5.19 22.45 5.50
N ASP A 115 -5.04 22.87 6.76
CA ASP A 115 -6.09 22.79 7.77
C ASP A 115 -7.34 23.62 7.40
N VAL A 116 -7.15 24.77 6.75
CA VAL A 116 -8.25 25.59 6.22
C VAL A 116 -8.98 24.84 5.11
N PHE A 117 -8.24 24.19 4.21
CA PHE A 117 -8.83 23.35 3.16
C PHE A 117 -9.61 22.17 3.74
N LEU A 118 -9.06 21.49 4.76
CA LEU A 118 -9.70 20.35 5.41
C LEU A 118 -11.00 20.72 6.12
N ALA A 119 -11.09 21.92 6.70
CA ALA A 119 -12.30 22.39 7.39
C ALA A 119 -13.49 22.58 6.44
N GLU A 120 -13.23 22.87 5.16
CA GLU A 120 -14.25 23.08 4.13
C GLU A 120 -14.70 21.79 3.44
N LEU A 121 -14.08 20.65 3.76
CA LEU A 121 -14.41 19.39 3.10
C LEU A 121 -15.84 18.92 3.41
N PRO A 122 -16.49 18.23 2.46
CA PRO A 122 -17.86 17.77 2.62
C PRO A 122 -18.06 16.89 3.88
N PRO A 123 -19.28 16.84 4.45
CA PRO A 123 -19.56 16.08 5.66
C PRO A 123 -19.21 14.59 5.60
N PHE A 124 -19.26 13.96 4.43
CA PHE A 124 -18.85 12.56 4.27
C PHE A 124 -17.34 12.42 4.50
N PHE A 125 -16.54 13.31 3.92
CA PHE A 125 -15.09 13.28 4.04
C PHE A 125 -14.62 13.67 5.45
N GLN A 126 -15.36 14.55 6.15
CA GLN A 126 -15.14 14.81 7.58
C GLN A 126 -15.23 13.53 8.42
N LYS A 127 -16.08 12.55 8.05
CA LYS A 127 -16.14 11.25 8.73
C LYS A 127 -14.88 10.42 8.44
N VAL A 128 -14.40 10.44 7.19
CA VAL A 128 -13.15 9.76 6.79
C VAL A 128 -11.97 10.33 7.58
N LEU A 129 -11.82 11.65 7.66
CA LEU A 129 -10.79 12.31 8.48
C LEU A 129 -10.80 11.80 9.92
N LYS A 130 -11.98 11.73 10.54
CA LYS A 130 -12.15 11.23 11.91
C LYS A 130 -11.77 9.74 12.03
N LYS A 131 -12.20 8.88 11.10
CA LYS A 131 -11.82 7.45 11.07
C LYS A 131 -10.30 7.29 10.97
N CYS A 132 -9.65 8.11 10.15
CA CYS A 132 -8.19 8.17 9.99
C CYS A 132 -7.48 8.96 11.12
N LYS A 133 -8.17 9.30 12.22
CA LYS A 133 -7.70 10.10 13.36
C LYS A 133 -6.92 11.36 12.94
N HIS A 134 -7.38 12.01 11.87
CA HIS A 134 -6.78 13.22 11.29
C HIS A 134 -5.30 13.07 10.88
N ARG A 135 -4.85 11.85 10.53
CA ARG A 135 -3.54 11.64 9.89
C ARG A 135 -3.61 12.13 8.44
N VAL A 136 -3.23 13.39 8.24
CA VAL A 136 -3.22 14.05 6.94
C VAL A 136 -1.87 14.68 6.68
N ILE A 137 -1.35 14.53 5.47
CA ILE A 137 -0.15 15.22 5.02
C ILE A 137 -0.35 15.75 3.60
N ALA A 138 0.26 16.89 3.29
CA ALA A 138 0.24 17.47 1.94
C ALA A 138 1.64 17.43 1.33
N PHE A 139 1.75 16.98 0.09
CA PHE A 139 2.99 16.87 -0.67
C PHE A 139 2.95 17.82 -1.87
N ASN A 140 4.02 18.59 -2.01
CA ASN A 140 4.43 19.20 -3.26
C ASN A 140 5.32 18.20 -4.00
N ASN A 141 4.79 17.64 -5.09
CA ASN A 141 5.47 16.65 -5.93
C ASN A 141 6.06 17.28 -7.20
N PHE A 142 6.14 18.61 -7.28
CA PHE A 142 6.66 19.29 -8.45
C PHE A 142 8.16 19.02 -8.63
N ASP A 143 8.63 18.83 -9.86
CA ASP A 143 10.02 18.43 -10.12
C ASP A 143 11.04 19.43 -9.54
N LYS A 144 10.65 20.72 -9.49
CA LYS A 144 11.47 21.82 -8.97
C LYS A 144 11.39 22.01 -7.45
N THR A 145 10.63 21.19 -6.72
CA THR A 145 10.61 21.24 -5.25
C THR A 145 12.01 21.00 -4.70
N SER A 146 12.45 21.87 -3.79
CA SER A 146 13.80 21.85 -3.22
C SER A 146 14.07 20.55 -2.46
N ASP A 147 15.34 20.15 -2.36
CA ASP A 147 15.72 18.96 -1.60
C ASP A 147 15.38 19.10 -0.11
N GLU A 148 15.45 20.32 0.43
CA GLU A 148 15.07 20.62 1.81
C GLU A 148 13.56 20.45 2.04
N GLU A 149 12.70 20.97 1.15
CA GLU A 149 11.26 20.76 1.26
C GLU A 149 10.91 19.27 1.11
N ASN A 150 11.52 18.56 0.15
CA ASN A 150 11.32 17.13 0.00
C ASN A 150 11.72 16.35 1.27
N LYS A 151 12.84 16.71 1.89
CA LYS A 151 13.28 16.11 3.14
C LYS A 151 12.27 16.37 4.26
N ILE A 152 11.79 17.61 4.42
CA ILE A 152 10.78 17.95 5.43
C ILE A 152 9.49 17.16 5.23
N GLN A 153 8.98 17.08 3.99
CA GLN A 153 7.76 16.34 3.67
C GLN A 153 7.90 14.84 3.98
N THR A 154 9.01 14.24 3.56
CA THR A 154 9.30 12.82 3.81
C THR A 154 9.54 12.53 5.29
N ASP A 155 10.28 13.37 6.02
CA ASP A 155 10.48 13.21 7.45
C ASP A 155 9.16 13.33 8.23
N ASN A 156 8.27 14.24 7.84
CA ASN A 156 6.94 14.34 8.45
C ASN A 156 6.07 13.11 8.18
N LEU A 157 6.14 12.54 6.97
CA LEU A 157 5.47 11.28 6.66
C LEU A 157 6.00 10.14 7.53
N PHE A 158 7.32 9.98 7.63
CA PHE A 158 7.92 8.93 8.46
C PHE A 158 7.59 9.10 9.95
N LYS A 159 7.56 10.33 10.49
CA LYS A 159 7.09 10.56 11.87
C LYS A 159 5.66 10.07 12.11
N MET A 160 4.76 10.24 11.13
CA MET A 160 3.40 9.70 11.22
C MET A 160 3.40 8.18 11.18
N ILE A 161 4.20 7.57 10.31
CA ILE A 161 4.36 6.12 10.24
C ILE A 161 4.92 5.57 11.57
N ASP A 162 5.96 6.18 12.13
CA ASP A 162 6.55 5.80 13.41
C ASP A 162 5.53 5.88 14.55
N THR A 163 4.66 6.89 14.51
CA THR A 163 3.55 7.02 15.47
C THR A 163 2.55 5.86 15.31
N ILE A 164 2.18 5.49 14.08
CA ILE A 164 1.30 4.34 13.83
C ILE A 164 1.92 3.06 14.37
N THR A 165 3.20 2.80 14.07
CA THR A 165 3.89 1.56 14.43
C THR A 165 4.20 1.44 15.93
N SER A 166 4.32 2.58 16.64
CA SER A 166 4.63 2.62 18.07
C SER A 166 3.39 2.68 18.98
N SER A 167 2.29 3.30 18.51
CA SER A 167 1.06 3.47 19.32
C SER A 167 0.01 2.38 19.08
N GLY A 168 0.15 1.59 18.01
CA GLY A 168 -0.78 0.54 17.64
C GLY A 168 -0.60 -0.76 18.44
N LYS A 169 -1.64 -1.61 18.45
CA LYS A 169 -1.57 -2.99 18.98
C LYS A 169 -0.56 -3.86 18.20
N ARG A 170 -0.32 -3.51 16.93
CA ARG A 170 0.59 -4.20 16.01
C ARG A 170 1.35 -3.16 15.21
N LYS A 171 2.62 -3.46 14.89
CA LYS A 171 3.49 -2.60 14.08
C LYS A 171 3.03 -2.43 12.63
N TYR A 172 2.22 -3.35 12.11
CA TYR A 172 1.70 -3.32 10.75
C TYR A 172 0.23 -3.74 10.73
N PHE A 173 -0.49 -3.30 9.69
CA PHE A 173 -1.86 -3.70 9.45
C PHE A 173 -1.91 -5.19 9.10
N CYS A 174 -2.78 -5.95 9.76
CA CYS A 174 -2.93 -7.37 9.48
C CYS A 174 -4.34 -7.81 9.83
N ASN A 175 -5.15 -8.11 8.81
CA ASN A 175 -6.43 -8.82 8.96
C ASN A 175 -6.25 -10.32 8.69
N GLN A 176 -7.34 -11.08 8.77
CA GLN A 176 -7.31 -12.53 8.54
C GLN A 176 -6.77 -12.88 7.15
N PHE A 177 -7.17 -12.12 6.13
CA PHE A 177 -6.74 -12.34 4.76
C PHE A 177 -5.21 -12.19 4.58
N ILE A 178 -4.63 -11.13 5.16
CA ILE A 178 -3.17 -10.91 5.16
C ILE A 178 -2.46 -12.01 5.97
N ALA A 179 -3.01 -12.40 7.13
CA ALA A 179 -2.43 -13.43 7.98
C ALA A 179 -2.35 -14.80 7.27
N ASP A 180 -3.41 -15.19 6.56
CA ASP A 180 -3.44 -16.42 5.79
C ASP A 180 -2.48 -16.37 4.60
N THR A 181 -2.40 -15.22 3.93
CA THR A 181 -1.42 -14.98 2.85
C THR A 181 0.01 -15.10 3.38
N GLU A 182 0.32 -14.52 4.54
CA GLU A 182 1.63 -14.63 5.18
C GLU A 182 1.99 -16.09 5.51
N LYS A 183 1.03 -16.87 6.01
CA LYS A 183 1.23 -18.28 6.31
C LYS A 183 1.59 -19.07 5.04
N LEU A 184 0.92 -18.80 3.93
CA LEU A 184 1.22 -19.43 2.64
C LEU A 184 2.62 -19.06 2.14
N ILE A 185 3.01 -17.77 2.24
CA ILE A 185 4.35 -17.31 1.87
C ILE A 185 5.42 -18.00 2.74
N LYS A 186 5.25 -18.04 4.06
CA LYS A 186 6.20 -18.71 4.97
C LYS A 186 6.37 -20.18 4.65
N ASN A 187 5.28 -20.90 4.38
CA ASN A 187 5.34 -22.31 4.00
C ASN A 187 6.13 -22.51 2.70
N GLU A 188 5.96 -21.61 1.72
CA GLU A 188 6.70 -21.69 0.47
C GLU A 188 8.18 -21.35 0.64
N ILE A 189 8.51 -20.34 1.46
CA ILE A 189 9.88 -20.02 1.85
C ILE A 189 10.56 -21.25 2.47
N GLU A 190 9.90 -21.95 3.39
CA GLU A 190 10.50 -23.13 4.03
C GLU A 190 10.73 -24.28 3.04
N LYS A 191 9.80 -24.54 2.11
CA LYS A 191 10.02 -25.56 1.07
C LYS A 191 11.23 -25.23 0.20
N LEU A 192 11.32 -23.98 -0.26
CA LEU A 192 12.44 -23.51 -1.09
C LEU A 192 13.76 -23.53 -0.30
N TYR A 193 13.72 -23.19 0.99
CA TYR A 193 14.87 -23.26 1.89
C TYR A 193 15.38 -24.69 2.04
N GLN A 194 14.51 -25.67 2.33
CA GLN A 194 14.92 -27.08 2.46
C GLN A 194 15.54 -27.63 1.17
N LYS A 195 14.98 -27.24 0.01
CA LYS A 195 15.56 -27.58 -1.29
C LYS A 195 16.95 -26.97 -1.46
N ALA A 196 17.11 -25.67 -1.20
CA ALA A 196 18.39 -24.99 -1.34
C ALA A 196 19.48 -25.56 -0.41
N VAL A 197 19.12 -25.95 0.82
CA VAL A 197 20.03 -26.62 1.76
C VAL A 197 20.45 -27.99 1.25
N SER A 198 19.51 -28.77 0.71
CA SER A 198 19.78 -30.08 0.10
C SER A 198 20.69 -29.97 -1.13
N ASP A 199 20.57 -28.87 -1.89
CA ASP A 199 21.43 -28.53 -3.03
C ASP A 199 22.81 -27.95 -2.60
N GLY A 200 23.12 -27.91 -1.30
CA GLY A 200 24.43 -27.52 -0.77
C GLY A 200 24.62 -26.01 -0.50
N THR A 201 23.55 -25.22 -0.42
CA THR A 201 23.65 -23.78 -0.14
C THR A 201 24.10 -23.52 1.29
N SER A 202 25.22 -22.80 1.48
CA SER A 202 25.82 -22.50 2.80
C SER A 202 25.59 -21.05 3.29
N LYS A 203 24.50 -20.39 2.85
CA LYS A 203 24.18 -19.02 3.29
C LYS A 203 23.60 -19.02 4.71
N ASP A 204 23.77 -17.91 5.42
CA ASP A 204 23.07 -17.67 6.69
C ASP A 204 21.55 -17.91 6.52
N PRO A 205 20.90 -18.66 7.43
CA PRO A 205 19.49 -19.03 7.26
C PRO A 205 18.52 -17.85 7.17
N ASN A 206 18.81 -16.73 7.83
CA ASN A 206 17.95 -15.55 7.79
C ASN A 206 18.16 -14.78 6.48
N VAL A 207 19.41 -14.65 6.05
CA VAL A 207 19.75 -14.04 4.75
C VAL A 207 19.11 -14.81 3.60
N LEU A 208 19.18 -16.14 3.62
CA LEU A 208 18.58 -16.98 2.58
C LEU A 208 17.05 -16.87 2.57
N ARG A 209 16.39 -16.92 3.73
CA ARG A 209 14.93 -16.74 3.81
C ARG A 209 14.48 -15.36 3.34
N SER A 210 15.24 -14.31 3.67
CA SER A 210 14.96 -12.95 3.19
C SER A 210 15.06 -12.87 1.67
N ALA A 211 16.10 -13.47 1.08
CA ALA A 211 16.28 -13.49 -0.37
C ALA A 211 15.16 -14.29 -1.09
N LEU A 212 14.78 -15.45 -0.54
CA LEU A 212 13.66 -16.25 -1.08
C LEU A 212 12.33 -15.51 -1.00
N ARG A 213 12.13 -14.74 0.08
CA ARG A 213 10.95 -13.90 0.23
C ARG A 213 10.88 -12.82 -0.84
N ASP A 214 11.99 -12.13 -1.11
CA ASP A 214 12.07 -11.14 -2.17
C ASP A 214 11.83 -11.77 -3.55
N GLN A 215 12.43 -12.95 -3.82
CA GLN A 215 12.17 -13.72 -5.04
C GLN A 215 10.69 -14.09 -5.19
N ILE A 216 10.01 -14.52 -4.11
CA ILE A 216 8.57 -14.81 -4.16
C ILE A 216 7.81 -13.54 -4.54
N ARG A 217 8.05 -12.41 -3.85
CA ARG A 217 7.38 -11.14 -4.13
C ARG A 217 7.55 -10.70 -5.58
N ASP A 218 8.76 -10.84 -6.13
CA ASP A 218 9.02 -10.46 -7.53
C ASP A 218 8.26 -11.38 -8.50
N ASN A 219 8.21 -12.69 -8.23
CA ASN A 219 7.39 -13.64 -8.98
C ASN A 219 5.89 -13.34 -8.91
N ILE A 220 5.41 -12.77 -7.81
CA ILE A 220 4.00 -12.37 -7.65
C ILE A 220 3.64 -11.23 -8.58
N LEU A 221 4.51 -10.21 -8.67
CA LEU A 221 4.28 -9.03 -9.51
C LEU A 221 4.18 -9.40 -10.99
N ILE A 222 4.94 -10.39 -11.44
CA ILE A 222 4.94 -10.87 -12.85
C ILE A 222 3.99 -12.05 -13.11
N GLU A 223 3.09 -12.37 -12.19
CA GLU A 223 2.14 -13.51 -12.30
C GLU A 223 2.79 -14.88 -12.54
N GLY A 224 3.98 -15.09 -11.96
CA GLY A 224 4.70 -16.35 -12.00
C GLY A 224 3.99 -17.49 -11.26
N ASN A 225 4.66 -18.64 -11.14
CA ASN A 225 4.05 -19.84 -10.54
C ASN A 225 3.54 -19.64 -9.11
N HIS A 226 4.26 -18.86 -8.29
CA HIS A 226 3.80 -18.52 -6.93
C HIS A 226 2.49 -17.72 -6.95
N PHE A 227 2.28 -16.84 -7.94
CA PHE A 227 1.04 -16.08 -8.06
C PHE A 227 -0.13 -17.02 -8.35
N LYS A 228 0.01 -17.95 -9.29
CA LYS A 228 -1.06 -18.90 -9.64
C LYS A 228 -1.53 -19.71 -8.43
N ILE A 229 -0.59 -20.11 -7.57
CA ILE A 229 -0.91 -20.84 -6.34
C ILE A 229 -1.69 -19.95 -5.38
N LEU A 230 -1.18 -18.77 -5.06
CA LEU A 230 -1.81 -17.84 -4.11
C LEU A 230 -3.14 -17.30 -4.64
N TRP A 231 -3.20 -16.90 -5.90
CA TRP A 231 -4.41 -16.44 -6.58
C TRP A 231 -5.55 -17.45 -6.45
N ARG A 232 -5.28 -18.76 -6.57
CA ARG A 232 -6.31 -19.78 -6.36
C ARG A 232 -6.86 -19.81 -4.94
N TYR A 233 -6.04 -19.56 -3.92
CA TYR A 233 -6.52 -19.45 -2.54
C TYR A 233 -7.30 -18.15 -2.32
N VAL A 234 -6.77 -17.05 -2.84
CA VAL A 234 -7.32 -15.70 -2.67
C VAL A 234 -8.64 -15.52 -3.42
N SER A 235 -8.75 -16.03 -4.65
CA SER A 235 -9.99 -15.97 -5.42
C SER A 235 -11.13 -16.71 -4.73
N ASN A 236 -10.85 -17.87 -4.13
CA ASN A 236 -11.81 -18.61 -3.30
C ASN A 236 -12.22 -17.81 -2.03
N PHE A 237 -11.30 -17.05 -1.43
CA PHE A 237 -11.63 -16.17 -0.31
C PHE A 237 -12.60 -15.07 -0.74
N PHE A 238 -12.34 -14.39 -1.86
CA PHE A 238 -13.24 -13.37 -2.42
C PHE A 238 -14.61 -13.96 -2.77
N GLN A 239 -14.67 -15.15 -3.38
CA GLN A 239 -15.92 -15.86 -3.70
C GLN A 239 -16.70 -16.37 -2.48
N ARG A 240 -16.12 -16.37 -1.28
CA ARG A 240 -16.83 -16.77 -0.06
C ARG A 240 -17.27 -15.59 0.77
N ASN A 241 -16.44 -14.55 0.83
CA ASN A 241 -16.60 -13.45 1.76
C ASN A 241 -17.03 -12.13 1.10
N CYS A 242 -16.93 -12.03 -0.23
CA CYS A 242 -17.30 -10.83 -0.99
C CYS A 242 -18.42 -11.09 -2.01
N SER A 243 -19.12 -12.23 -1.93
CA SER A 243 -20.18 -12.65 -2.87
C SER A 243 -21.53 -11.94 -2.70
N ILE A 244 -21.50 -10.68 -2.28
CA ILE A 244 -22.68 -9.78 -2.26
C ILE A 244 -22.31 -8.45 -2.92
N LEU A 245 -21.62 -8.51 -4.06
CA LEU A 245 -21.47 -7.38 -4.98
C LEU A 245 -21.91 -7.83 -6.37
#